data_AF-A0A961U9S5-F1
#
_entry.id   AF-A0A961U9S5-F1
#
_cell.length_a   1.000
_cell.length_b   1.000
_cell.length_c   1.000
_cell.angle_alpha   90.00
_cell.angle_beta   90.00
_cell.angle_gamma   90.00
#
_symmetry.space_group_name_H-M   'P 1'
#
loop_
_entity.id
_entity.type
_entity.pdbx_description
1 polymer ?
#
loop_
_entity_poly.entity_id
_entity_poly.type
_entity_poly.pdbx_seq_one_letter_code
_entity_poly.pdbx_strand_id
1 'polypeptide(L)'
;MRVSNWILFLILMLAAAPAWAGGLKTSVEYQYYAIDGRTPLQVVASMLQQGPRVNRRHAYATTQTKIENGLGFNGGGNCEAPDLTLQAKFLVTLPKHRSPGSLPASTRTQYNRLMKVILDHENEHVRLHKACVQKMYSRISRLQKPRSCNEFMWQAKAIVKEEWARCEQQDEALDSRDADRHDRLPLIAEALKEVDQAKARAASNTTQSRSSRSSASAFAPTGDPSDLVINVR
;
A
#
# COMPACT_ATOMS: atom_id res chain seq x y z
N MET A 1 -10.92 -78.26 -23.36
CA MET A 1 -11.95 -77.56 -22.57
C MET A 1 -11.35 -76.25 -22.09
N ARG A 2 -11.89 -75.11 -22.55
CA ARG A 2 -11.44 -73.76 -22.16
C ARG A 2 -12.28 -73.33 -20.96
N VAL A 3 -11.63 -73.06 -19.81
CA VAL A 3 -12.27 -72.37 -18.69
C VAL A 3 -11.47 -71.12 -18.34
N SER A 4 -12.23 -70.04 -18.32
CA SER A 4 -11.92 -68.64 -18.10
C SER A 4 -11.29 -68.39 -16.73
N ASN A 5 -10.21 -67.61 -16.65
CA ASN A 5 -9.66 -67.17 -15.36
C ASN A 5 -9.85 -65.66 -15.21
N TRP A 6 -10.89 -65.33 -14.46
CA TRP A 6 -11.32 -63.97 -14.13
C TRP A 6 -10.56 -63.47 -12.89
N ILE A 7 -10.08 -62.23 -12.99
CA ILE A 7 -9.99 -61.23 -11.92
C ILE A 7 -9.10 -61.59 -10.71
N LEU A 8 -7.94 -60.94 -10.65
CA LEU A 8 -7.46 -60.34 -9.40
C LEU A 8 -6.54 -59.14 -9.73
N PHE A 9 -7.16 -58.04 -10.15
CA PHE A 9 -6.54 -56.72 -10.11
C PHE A 9 -6.67 -56.20 -8.67
N LEU A 10 -5.67 -56.51 -7.84
CA LEU A 10 -5.53 -55.91 -6.51
C LEU A 10 -4.98 -54.49 -6.71
N ILE A 11 -5.87 -53.51 -6.86
CA ILE A 11 -5.52 -52.09 -6.86
C ILE A 11 -5.06 -51.73 -5.45
N LEU A 12 -3.75 -51.68 -5.25
CA LEU A 12 -3.11 -51.08 -4.08
C LEU A 12 -3.29 -49.56 -4.15
N MET A 13 -4.45 -49.07 -3.73
CA MET A 13 -4.69 -47.64 -3.48
C MET A 13 -3.88 -47.24 -2.24
N LEU A 14 -2.62 -46.85 -2.46
CA LEU A 14 -1.80 -46.17 -1.47
C LEU A 14 -2.45 -44.80 -1.21
N ALA A 15 -3.26 -44.70 -0.16
CA ALA A 15 -3.78 -43.42 0.30
C ALA A 15 -2.61 -42.57 0.82
N ALA A 16 -2.01 -41.79 -0.07
CA ALA A 16 -1.15 -40.69 0.31
C ALA A 16 -2.04 -39.69 1.07
N ALA A 17 -2.05 -39.77 2.40
CA ALA A 17 -2.58 -38.69 3.21
C ALA A 17 -1.84 -37.41 2.79
N PRO A 18 -2.53 -36.31 2.44
CA PRO A 18 -1.85 -35.08 2.13
C PRO A 18 -1.05 -34.69 3.37
N ALA A 19 0.28 -34.73 3.28
CA ALA A 19 1.13 -34.07 4.25
C ALA A 19 0.79 -32.58 4.14
N TRP A 20 0.21 -32.01 5.20
CA TRP A 20 0.01 -30.56 5.30
C TRP A 20 1.38 -29.92 5.52
N ALA A 21 2.19 -29.88 4.46
CA ALA A 21 3.48 -29.20 4.50
C ALA A 21 3.25 -27.72 4.79
N GLY A 22 4.06 -27.18 5.70
CA GLY A 22 4.17 -25.75 5.92
C GLY A 22 4.46 -25.01 4.60
N GLY A 23 4.04 -23.74 4.52
CA GLY A 23 4.17 -22.97 3.29
C GLY A 23 4.04 -21.47 3.50
N LEU A 24 4.51 -20.72 2.50
CA LEU A 24 4.23 -19.29 2.37
C LEU A 24 2.93 -19.08 1.61
N LYS A 25 1.96 -18.42 2.25
CA LYS A 25 0.72 -17.96 1.61
C LYS A 25 0.72 -16.44 1.53
N THR A 26 0.40 -15.91 0.36
CA THR A 26 0.28 -14.46 0.17
C THR A 26 -1.06 -14.10 -0.47
N SER A 27 -1.65 -12.99 -0.05
CA SER A 27 -2.87 -12.46 -0.64
C SER A 27 -2.79 -10.94 -0.78
N VAL A 28 -3.47 -10.38 -1.79
CA VAL A 28 -3.56 -8.94 -2.00
C VAL A 28 -5.03 -8.56 -2.00
N GLU A 29 -5.38 -7.54 -1.24
CA GLU A 29 -6.72 -6.97 -1.19
C GLU A 29 -6.66 -5.49 -1.56
N TYR A 30 -7.63 -5.05 -2.35
CA TYR A 30 -7.80 -3.65 -2.70
C TYR A 30 -9.04 -3.12 -2.01
N GLN A 31 -8.86 -2.05 -1.25
CA GLN A 31 -9.95 -1.28 -0.66
C GLN A 31 -9.94 0.14 -1.20
N TYR A 32 -11.09 0.79 -1.10
CA TYR A 32 -11.27 2.12 -1.65
C TYR A 32 -11.87 3.07 -0.63
N TYR A 33 -11.33 4.27 -0.54
CA TYR A 33 -12.00 5.39 0.14
C TYR A 33 -12.65 6.29 -0.91
N ALA A 34 -13.80 6.84 -0.58
CA ALA A 34 -14.54 7.68 -1.51
C ALA A 34 -13.88 9.05 -1.65
N ILE A 35 -13.98 9.64 -2.84
CA ILE A 35 -13.64 11.05 -3.06
C ILE A 35 -14.70 11.71 -3.94
N ASP A 36 -14.77 13.02 -3.84
CA ASP A 36 -15.74 13.86 -4.54
C ASP A 36 -15.06 15.09 -5.19
N GLY A 37 -15.81 15.82 -6.01
CA GLY A 37 -15.33 17.01 -6.70
C GLY A 37 -15.60 17.00 -8.20
N ARG A 38 -15.44 18.16 -8.85
CA ARG A 38 -15.59 18.30 -10.30
C ARG A 38 -14.41 19.01 -10.97
N THR A 39 -13.64 19.78 -10.21
CA THR A 39 -12.40 20.43 -10.67
C THR A 39 -11.17 19.67 -10.16
N PRO A 40 -10.00 19.81 -10.80
CA PRO A 40 -8.74 19.27 -10.29
C PRO A 40 -8.50 19.59 -8.81
N LEU A 41 -8.67 20.86 -8.41
CA LEU A 41 -8.50 21.26 -7.01
C LEU A 41 -9.46 20.52 -6.06
N GLN A 42 -10.74 20.43 -6.39
CA GLN A 42 -11.71 19.74 -5.52
C GLN A 42 -11.39 18.26 -5.38
N VAL A 43 -11.01 17.60 -6.48
CA VAL A 43 -10.66 16.17 -6.48
C VAL A 43 -9.41 15.93 -5.63
N VAL A 44 -8.34 16.71 -5.81
CA VAL A 44 -7.10 16.57 -5.04
C VAL A 44 -7.32 16.91 -3.56
N ALA A 45 -8.07 17.96 -3.25
CA ALA A 45 -8.41 18.31 -1.88
C ALA A 45 -9.22 17.19 -1.19
N SER A 46 -10.17 16.59 -1.91
CA SER A 46 -10.93 15.44 -1.38
C SER A 46 -10.05 14.22 -1.15
N MET A 47 -9.05 13.96 -2.02
CA MET A 47 -8.07 12.89 -1.79
C MET A 47 -7.26 13.14 -0.52
N LEU A 48 -6.75 14.35 -0.32
CA LEU A 48 -5.99 14.70 0.90
C LEU A 48 -6.86 14.61 2.16
N GLN A 49 -8.10 15.07 2.09
CA GLN A 49 -9.01 15.08 3.24
C GLN A 49 -9.46 13.68 3.67
N GLN A 50 -9.81 12.82 2.69
CA GLN A 50 -10.37 11.48 2.96
C GLN A 50 -9.32 10.37 2.93
N GLY A 51 -8.14 10.68 2.41
CA GLY A 51 -7.05 9.72 2.24
C GLY A 51 -6.39 9.29 3.54
N PRO A 52 -5.61 8.21 3.49
CA PRO A 52 -4.88 7.71 4.63
C PRO A 52 -3.82 8.71 5.12
N ARG A 53 -3.38 8.49 6.37
CA ARG A 53 -2.23 9.20 6.94
C ARG A 53 -1.10 8.22 7.22
N VAL A 54 0.09 8.51 6.70
CA VAL A 54 1.32 7.74 6.98
C VAL A 54 2.31 8.64 7.68
N ASN A 55 2.80 8.22 8.85
CA ASN A 55 3.71 9.01 9.66
C ASN A 55 3.22 10.46 9.90
N ARG A 56 1.90 10.58 10.15
CA ARG A 56 1.13 11.83 10.35
C ARG A 56 0.98 12.73 9.12
N ARG A 57 1.55 12.36 7.97
CA ARG A 57 1.44 13.06 6.68
C ARG A 57 0.27 12.53 5.87
N HIS A 58 -0.31 13.38 5.03
CA HIS A 58 -1.36 12.99 4.09
C HIS A 58 -0.76 12.22 2.92
N ALA A 59 -1.46 11.16 2.51
CA ALA A 59 -1.14 10.39 1.33
C ALA A 59 -2.39 10.13 0.48
N TYR A 60 -2.18 9.92 -0.82
CA TYR A 60 -3.27 9.60 -1.73
C TYR A 60 -3.67 8.13 -1.69
N ALA A 61 -2.74 7.23 -1.40
CA ALA A 61 -2.96 5.80 -1.32
C ALA A 61 -1.92 5.21 -0.37
N THR A 62 -2.11 3.96 0.05
CA THR A 62 -1.15 3.24 0.89
C THR A 62 -1.16 1.76 0.56
N THR A 63 -0.01 1.11 0.73
CA THR A 63 0.12 -0.34 0.78
C THR A 63 0.56 -0.78 2.17
N GLN A 64 -0.25 -1.61 2.83
CA GLN A 64 0.06 -2.14 4.15
C GLN A 64 0.32 -3.65 4.08
N THR A 65 1.33 -4.12 4.80
CA THR A 65 1.61 -5.55 4.95
C THR A 65 1.21 -6.04 6.33
N LYS A 66 0.42 -7.10 6.39
CA LYS A 66 0.05 -7.79 7.62
C LYS A 66 0.49 -9.24 7.56
N ILE A 67 1.33 -9.66 8.50
CA ILE A 67 1.63 -11.08 8.69
C ILE A 67 0.50 -11.69 9.52
N GLU A 68 -0.31 -12.55 8.92
CA GLU A 68 -1.44 -13.21 9.57
C GLU A 68 -0.96 -14.43 10.35
N ASN A 69 -1.44 -14.57 11.59
CA ASN A 69 -1.17 -15.70 12.49
C ASN A 69 0.30 -15.91 12.91
N GLY A 70 1.21 -15.02 12.52
CA GLY A 70 2.63 -15.11 12.87
C GLY A 70 3.32 -16.32 12.24
N LEU A 71 4.39 -16.79 12.89
CA LEU A 71 5.06 -18.04 12.53
C LEU A 71 4.37 -19.18 13.28
N GLY A 72 3.70 -20.08 12.54
CA GLY A 72 3.02 -21.24 13.10
C GLY A 72 3.68 -22.56 12.70
N PHE A 73 3.56 -23.58 13.56
CA PHE A 73 3.99 -24.96 13.29
C PHE A 73 2.79 -25.91 13.33
N ASN A 74 2.65 -26.76 12.32
CA ASN A 74 1.64 -27.80 12.25
C ASN A 74 2.14 -29.12 12.88
N GLY A 75 2.39 -29.17 14.19
CA GLY A 75 2.89 -30.41 14.81
C GLY A 75 3.02 -30.37 16.32
N GLY A 76 2.64 -31.45 17.00
CA GLY A 76 2.60 -31.59 18.47
C GLY A 76 3.98 -31.63 19.13
N GLY A 77 4.64 -30.47 19.25
CA GLY A 77 5.78 -30.25 20.16
C GLY A 77 7.16 -30.10 19.50
N ASN A 78 7.29 -30.38 18.21
CA ASN A 78 8.55 -30.23 17.47
C ASN A 78 8.48 -28.98 16.58
N CYS A 79 9.19 -27.91 16.93
CA CYS A 79 9.34 -26.74 16.05
C CYS A 79 10.40 -27.02 14.99
N GLU A 80 9.98 -27.64 13.90
CA GLU A 80 10.84 -27.94 12.76
C GLU A 80 10.41 -27.12 11.52
N ALA A 81 11.39 -26.80 10.67
CA ALA A 81 11.18 -26.00 9.48
C ALA A 81 10.11 -26.54 8.49
N PRO A 82 9.93 -27.86 8.29
CA PRO A 82 8.89 -28.40 7.39
C PRO A 82 7.44 -28.04 7.78
N ASP A 83 7.21 -27.70 9.05
CA ASP A 83 5.88 -27.37 9.57
C ASP A 83 5.59 -25.86 9.56
N LEU A 84 6.57 -25.05 9.13
CA LEU A 84 6.48 -23.59 9.16
C LEU A 84 5.42 -23.09 8.18
N THR A 85 4.41 -22.41 8.70
CA THR A 85 3.46 -21.65 7.88
C THR A 85 3.65 -20.16 8.12
N LEU A 86 3.77 -19.40 7.03
CA LEU A 86 3.79 -17.93 7.05
C LEU A 86 2.69 -17.42 6.13
N GLN A 87 1.82 -16.56 6.65
CA GLN A 87 0.74 -15.96 5.87
C GLN A 87 0.93 -14.45 5.86
N ALA A 88 0.91 -13.85 4.67
CA ALA A 88 1.01 -12.40 4.53
C ALA A 88 -0.12 -11.86 3.65
N LYS A 89 -0.80 -10.84 4.16
CA LYS A 89 -1.86 -10.11 3.49
C LYS A 89 -1.38 -8.70 3.18
N PHE A 90 -1.51 -8.29 1.93
CA PHE A 90 -1.18 -6.95 1.46
C PHE A 90 -2.48 -6.18 1.21
N LEU A 91 -2.70 -5.08 1.91
CA LEU A 91 -3.89 -4.24 1.77
C LEU A 91 -3.52 -2.94 1.06
N VAL A 92 -4.04 -2.76 -0.14
CA VAL A 92 -3.86 -1.55 -0.95
C VAL A 92 -5.09 -0.68 -0.80
N THR A 93 -4.92 0.57 -0.34
CA THR A 93 -6.01 1.53 -0.15
C THR A 93 -5.93 2.62 -1.21
N LEU A 94 -6.96 2.75 -2.06
CA LEU A 94 -6.97 3.67 -3.20
C LEU A 94 -8.13 4.67 -3.13
N PRO A 95 -7.97 5.88 -3.70
CA PRO A 95 -9.08 6.78 -3.91
C PRO A 95 -10.06 6.20 -4.94
N LYS A 96 -11.36 6.42 -4.74
CA LYS A 96 -12.39 6.15 -5.75
C LYS A 96 -13.40 7.27 -5.82
N HIS A 97 -13.42 7.96 -6.96
CA HIS A 97 -14.41 8.99 -7.21
C HIS A 97 -15.84 8.42 -7.18
N ARG A 98 -16.76 9.05 -6.46
CA ARG A 98 -18.15 8.55 -6.33
C ARG A 98 -18.92 8.57 -7.66
N SER A 99 -18.69 9.60 -8.46
CA SER A 99 -19.39 9.79 -9.75
C SER A 99 -18.43 10.15 -10.89
N PRO A 100 -17.53 9.24 -11.30
CA PRO A 100 -16.47 9.54 -12.27
C PRO A 100 -17.04 9.94 -13.66
N GLY A 101 -18.24 9.46 -13.99
CA GLY A 101 -18.94 9.86 -15.22
C GLY A 101 -19.42 11.31 -15.24
N SER A 102 -19.53 11.96 -14.07
CA SER A 102 -19.95 13.36 -13.94
C SER A 102 -18.80 14.37 -14.05
N LEU A 103 -17.56 13.88 -14.07
CA LEU A 103 -16.38 14.73 -14.22
C LEU A 103 -16.33 15.35 -15.62
N PRO A 104 -15.96 16.64 -15.75
CA PRO A 104 -15.60 17.23 -17.03
C PRO A 104 -14.55 16.39 -17.75
N ALA A 105 -14.61 16.35 -19.09
CA ALA A 105 -13.76 15.44 -19.88
C ALA A 105 -12.25 15.62 -19.61
N SER A 106 -11.79 16.87 -19.46
CA SER A 106 -10.41 17.19 -19.11
C SER A 106 -10.03 16.65 -17.72
N THR A 107 -10.80 16.98 -16.68
CA THR A 107 -10.59 16.49 -15.31
C THR A 107 -10.60 14.97 -15.25
N ARG A 108 -11.54 14.32 -15.93
CA ARG A 108 -11.66 12.85 -15.97
C ARG A 108 -10.42 12.19 -16.57
N THR A 109 -9.88 12.73 -17.66
CA THR A 109 -8.64 12.22 -18.27
C THR A 109 -7.45 12.35 -17.33
N GLN A 110 -7.31 13.50 -16.68
CA GLN A 110 -6.23 13.74 -15.73
C GLN A 110 -6.35 12.85 -14.48
N TYR A 111 -7.57 12.69 -13.96
CA TYR A 111 -7.88 11.79 -12.86
C TYR A 111 -7.53 10.34 -13.20
N ASN A 112 -7.97 9.83 -14.34
CA ASN A 112 -7.65 8.45 -14.75
C ASN A 112 -6.14 8.23 -14.88
N ARG A 113 -5.40 9.23 -15.38
CA ARG A 113 -3.93 9.17 -15.45
C ARG A 113 -3.30 9.14 -14.06
N LEU A 114 -3.75 10.00 -13.15
CA LEU A 114 -3.28 10.00 -11.76
C LEU A 114 -3.56 8.65 -11.09
N MET A 115 -4.78 8.13 -11.20
CA MET A 115 -5.16 6.85 -10.62
C MET A 115 -4.33 5.68 -11.15
N LYS A 116 -3.99 5.69 -12.44
CA LYS A 116 -3.09 4.70 -13.00
C LYS A 116 -1.69 4.79 -12.39
N VAL A 117 -1.13 5.98 -12.28
CA VAL A 117 0.22 6.16 -11.72
C VAL A 117 0.25 5.75 -10.24
N ILE A 118 -0.75 6.15 -9.45
CA ILE A 118 -0.88 5.73 -8.05
C ILE A 118 -0.99 4.21 -7.96
N LEU A 119 -1.89 3.58 -8.73
CA LEU A 119 -2.05 2.12 -8.71
C LEU A 119 -0.77 1.38 -9.10
N ASP A 120 -0.07 1.85 -10.12
CA ASP A 120 1.20 1.27 -10.56
C ASP A 120 2.27 1.38 -9.45
N HIS A 121 2.31 2.51 -8.74
CA HIS A 121 3.20 2.74 -7.59
C HIS A 121 2.87 1.81 -6.41
N GLU A 122 1.62 1.73 -5.99
CA GLU A 122 1.19 0.82 -4.91
C GLU A 122 1.47 -0.65 -5.23
N ASN A 123 1.31 -1.05 -6.50
CA ASN A 123 1.62 -2.41 -6.92
C ASN A 123 3.12 -2.74 -6.85
N GLU A 124 3.98 -1.73 -6.97
CA GLU A 124 5.41 -1.90 -6.80
C GLU A 124 5.76 -2.13 -5.31
N HIS A 125 5.09 -1.44 -4.38
CA HIS A 125 5.16 -1.76 -2.95
C HIS A 125 4.71 -3.20 -2.67
N VAL A 126 3.58 -3.63 -3.25
CA VAL A 126 3.12 -5.03 -3.11
C VAL A 126 4.17 -6.01 -3.61
N ARG A 127 4.80 -5.73 -4.76
CA ARG A 127 5.85 -6.60 -5.33
C ARG A 127 7.07 -6.68 -4.42
N LEU A 128 7.52 -5.55 -3.90
CA LEU A 128 8.64 -5.43 -2.96
C LEU A 128 8.32 -6.21 -1.67
N HIS A 129 7.18 -5.94 -1.05
CA HIS A 129 6.76 -6.61 0.18
C HIS A 129 6.58 -8.12 0.02
N LYS A 130 6.07 -8.59 -1.12
CA LYS A 130 6.03 -10.03 -1.45
C LYS A 130 7.41 -10.65 -1.49
N ALA A 131 8.36 -10.00 -2.17
CA ALA A 131 9.74 -10.47 -2.24
C ALA A 131 10.39 -10.53 -0.85
N CYS A 132 10.10 -9.54 -0.01
CA CYS A 132 10.53 -9.48 1.39
C CYS A 132 10.05 -10.66 2.22
N VAL A 133 8.74 -10.92 2.20
CA VAL A 133 8.15 -12.04 2.93
C VAL A 133 8.66 -13.38 2.40
N GLN A 134 8.88 -13.50 1.09
CA GLN A 134 9.47 -14.70 0.48
C GLN A 134 10.90 -14.94 0.97
N LYS A 135 11.70 -13.88 1.10
CA LYS A 135 13.07 -13.96 1.62
C LYS A 135 13.09 -14.31 3.10
N MET A 136 12.19 -13.72 3.91
CA MET A 136 12.01 -14.09 5.32
C MET A 136 11.69 -15.58 5.45
N TYR A 137 10.65 -16.05 4.74
CA TYR A 137 10.26 -17.45 4.76
C TYR A 137 11.42 -18.37 4.38
N SER A 138 12.11 -18.08 3.27
CA SER A 138 13.24 -18.88 2.78
C SER A 138 14.41 -18.94 3.76
N ARG A 139 14.68 -17.86 4.51
CA ARG A 139 15.72 -17.85 5.55
C ARG A 139 15.29 -18.67 6.77
N ILE A 140 14.05 -18.48 7.24
CA ILE A 140 13.53 -19.21 8.41
C ILE A 140 13.42 -20.71 8.11
N SER A 141 12.99 -21.09 6.91
CA SER A 141 12.86 -22.50 6.50
C SER A 141 14.20 -23.24 6.38
N ARG A 142 15.33 -22.52 6.41
CA ARG A 142 16.69 -23.08 6.39
C ARG A 142 17.36 -23.09 7.77
N LEU A 143 16.67 -22.64 8.81
CA LEU A 143 17.17 -22.79 10.17
C LEU A 143 17.40 -24.27 10.46
N GLN A 144 18.57 -24.60 11.00
CA GLN A 144 18.89 -25.95 11.43
C GLN A 144 18.01 -26.36 12.61
N LYS A 145 17.95 -27.67 12.90
CA LYS A 145 17.14 -28.20 13.99
C LYS A 145 17.49 -27.48 15.31
N PRO A 146 16.57 -26.68 15.86
CA PRO A 146 16.81 -25.91 17.07
C PRO A 146 16.84 -26.84 18.28
N ARG A 147 17.50 -26.45 19.38
CA ARG A 147 17.47 -27.24 20.63
C ARG A 147 16.12 -27.13 21.33
N SER A 148 15.36 -26.07 21.03
CA SER A 148 14.00 -25.85 21.53
C SER A 148 13.19 -24.97 20.60
N CYS A 149 11.86 -25.05 20.71
CA CYS A 149 10.94 -24.13 20.05
C CYS A 149 11.23 -22.64 20.34
N ASN A 150 11.64 -22.32 21.57
CA ASN A 150 11.96 -20.95 21.96
C ASN A 150 13.17 -20.42 21.21
N GLU A 151 14.21 -21.25 21.06
CA GLU A 151 15.40 -20.91 20.29
C GLU A 151 15.04 -20.65 18.82
N PHE A 152 14.25 -21.54 18.21
CA PHE A 152 13.79 -21.33 16.83
C PHE A 152 13.03 -20.01 16.68
N MET A 153 12.06 -19.75 17.57
CA MET A 153 11.25 -18.54 17.51
C MET A 153 12.08 -17.28 17.71
N TRP A 154 13.11 -17.33 18.54
CA TRP A 154 14.06 -16.23 18.70
C TRP A 154 14.86 -15.98 17.42
N GLN A 155 15.44 -17.04 16.82
CA GLN A 155 16.19 -16.93 15.56
C GLN A 155 15.30 -16.44 14.42
N ALA A 156 14.07 -16.96 14.32
CA ALA A 156 13.12 -16.57 13.30
C ALA A 156 12.68 -15.11 13.45
N LYS A 157 12.42 -14.63 14.69
CA LYS A 157 12.15 -13.21 14.97
C LYS A 157 13.34 -12.32 14.59
N ALA A 158 14.57 -12.77 14.84
CA ALA A 158 15.76 -12.04 14.43
C ALA A 158 15.84 -11.90 12.90
N ILE A 159 15.56 -12.98 12.15
CA ILE A 159 15.49 -12.95 10.69
C ILE A 159 14.39 -12.00 10.20
N VAL A 160 13.18 -12.10 10.77
CA VAL A 160 12.07 -11.21 10.41
C VAL A 160 12.46 -9.75 10.63
N LYS A 161 13.00 -9.41 11.81
CA LYS A 161 13.44 -8.05 12.12
C LYS A 161 14.50 -7.55 11.14
N GLU A 162 15.51 -8.36 10.86
CA GLU A 162 16.59 -7.98 9.96
C GLU A 162 16.10 -7.77 8.51
N GLU A 163 15.33 -8.71 7.98
CA GLU A 163 14.80 -8.58 6.61
C GLU A 163 13.77 -7.46 6.51
N TRP A 164 12.93 -7.25 7.53
CA TRP A 164 11.95 -6.17 7.53
C TRP A 164 12.62 -4.80 7.49
N ALA A 165 13.67 -4.59 8.31
CA ALA A 165 14.42 -3.33 8.29
C ALA A 165 15.08 -3.05 6.92
N ARG A 166 15.57 -4.08 6.22
CA ARG A 166 16.09 -3.93 4.85
C ARG A 166 14.97 -3.57 3.87
N CYS A 167 13.79 -4.14 4.06
CA CYS A 167 12.64 -3.87 3.21
C CYS A 167 12.12 -2.46 3.40
N GLU A 168 12.03 -1.96 4.63
CA GLU A 168 11.66 -0.56 4.92
C GLU A 168 12.58 0.43 4.18
N GLN A 169 13.90 0.16 4.12
CA GLN A 169 14.83 1.01 3.36
C GLN A 169 14.55 0.99 1.85
N GLN A 170 14.18 -0.16 1.30
CA GLN A 170 13.83 -0.29 -0.12
C GLN A 170 12.49 0.36 -0.44
N ASP A 171 11.54 0.26 0.48
CA ASP A 171 10.21 0.87 0.43
C ASP A 171 10.32 2.40 0.42
N GLU A 172 11.11 2.97 1.34
CA GLU A 172 11.38 4.41 1.37
C GLU A 172 12.14 4.92 0.14
N ALA A 173 13.03 4.09 -0.43
CA ALA A 173 13.73 4.43 -1.66
C ALA A 173 12.79 4.44 -2.87
N LEU A 174 11.76 3.57 -2.87
CA LEU A 174 10.70 3.54 -3.87
C LEU A 174 9.86 4.83 -3.80
N ASP A 175 9.41 5.22 -2.61
CA ASP A 175 8.71 6.50 -2.37
C ASP A 175 9.52 7.68 -2.90
N SER A 176 10.79 7.75 -2.48
CA SER A 176 11.69 8.87 -2.78
C SER A 176 11.97 9.02 -4.26
N ARG A 177 12.10 7.90 -4.98
CA ARG A 177 12.34 7.90 -6.43
C ARG A 177 11.12 8.41 -7.20
N ASP A 178 9.92 8.09 -6.73
CA ASP A 178 8.68 8.39 -7.46
C ASP A 178 8.04 9.72 -7.04
N ALA A 179 8.47 10.33 -5.92
CA ALA A 179 7.94 11.59 -5.37
C ALA A 179 7.84 12.72 -6.42
N ASP A 180 8.94 13.01 -7.11
CA ASP A 180 9.02 14.04 -8.16
C ASP A 180 8.04 13.80 -9.32
N ARG A 181 7.77 12.52 -9.63
CA ARG A 181 6.89 12.13 -10.73
C ARG A 181 5.43 12.38 -10.38
N HIS A 182 5.06 12.26 -9.11
CA HIS A 182 3.68 12.44 -8.64
C HIS A 182 3.26 13.91 -8.69
N ASP A 183 4.10 14.83 -8.21
CA ASP A 183 3.77 16.27 -8.17
C ASP A 183 3.60 16.89 -9.56
N ARG A 184 4.26 16.31 -10.57
CA ARG A 184 4.19 16.76 -11.97
C ARG A 184 2.99 16.18 -12.73
N LEU A 185 2.12 15.40 -12.08
CA LEU A 185 0.95 14.84 -12.74
C LEU A 185 -0.07 15.95 -13.06
N PRO A 186 -0.70 15.93 -14.26
CA PRO A 186 -1.54 17.03 -14.73
C PRO A 186 -2.67 17.45 -13.77
N LEU A 187 -3.30 16.49 -13.07
CA LEU A 187 -4.36 16.81 -12.12
C LEU A 187 -3.84 17.61 -10.92
N ILE A 188 -2.67 17.21 -10.40
CA ILE A 188 -2.03 17.87 -9.25
C ILE A 188 -1.50 19.24 -9.69
N ALA A 189 -0.81 19.31 -10.83
CA ALA A 189 -0.31 20.55 -11.37
C ALA A 189 -1.41 21.60 -11.60
N GLU A 190 -2.58 21.22 -12.15
CA GLU A 190 -3.68 22.16 -12.33
C GLU A 190 -4.32 22.57 -10.99
N ALA A 191 -4.44 21.64 -10.03
CA ALA A 191 -4.89 21.96 -8.68
C ALA A 191 -3.97 22.99 -7.98
N LEU A 192 -2.65 22.83 -8.10
CA LEU A 192 -1.67 23.79 -7.57
C LEU A 192 -1.83 25.17 -8.19
N LYS A 193 -1.98 25.23 -9.51
CA LYS A 193 -2.20 26.48 -10.24
C LYS A 193 -3.50 27.18 -9.81
N GLU A 194 -4.58 26.44 -9.59
CA GLU A 194 -5.84 26.99 -9.07
C GLU A 194 -5.63 27.61 -7.67
N VAL A 195 -4.86 26.96 -6.79
CA VAL A 195 -4.50 27.49 -5.46
C VAL A 195 -3.70 28.79 -5.57
N ASP A 196 -2.70 28.84 -6.43
CA ASP A 196 -1.86 30.03 -6.61
C ASP A 196 -2.66 31.20 -7.17
N GLN A 197 -3.54 30.94 -8.13
CA GLN A 197 -4.46 31.96 -8.65
C GLN A 197 -5.41 32.48 -7.57
N ALA A 198 -5.94 31.60 -6.70
CA ALA A 198 -6.81 32.02 -5.61
C ALA A 198 -6.07 32.92 -4.60
N LYS A 199 -4.82 32.56 -4.25
CA LYS A 199 -3.96 33.38 -3.38
C LYS A 199 -3.68 34.75 -3.99
N ALA A 200 -3.32 34.79 -5.28
CA ALA A 200 -3.05 36.04 -5.99
C ALA A 200 -4.28 36.96 -6.00
N ARG A 201 -5.47 36.41 -6.25
CA ARG A 201 -6.75 37.17 -6.19
C ARG A 201 -7.01 37.72 -4.78
N ALA A 202 -6.79 36.91 -3.73
CA ALA A 202 -6.98 37.35 -2.35
C ALA A 202 -5.99 38.48 -1.97
N ALA A 203 -4.73 38.40 -2.40
CA ALA A 203 -3.73 39.43 -2.17
C ALA A 203 -4.06 40.75 -2.91
N SER A 204 -4.53 40.66 -4.16
CA SER A 204 -4.97 41.83 -4.93
C SER A 204 -6.17 42.52 -4.28
N ASN A 205 -7.17 41.74 -3.83
CA ASN A 205 -8.34 42.29 -3.12
C ASN A 205 -7.95 42.92 -1.78
N THR A 206 -6.99 42.33 -1.06
CA THR A 206 -6.46 42.90 0.18
C THR A 206 -5.72 44.21 -0.07
N THR A 207 -4.95 44.31 -1.15
CA THR A 207 -4.23 45.53 -1.54
C THR A 207 -5.18 46.64 -2.01
N GLN A 208 -6.22 46.28 -2.77
CA GLN A 208 -7.27 47.23 -3.17
C GLN A 208 -8.12 47.70 -1.98
N SER A 209 -8.41 46.80 -1.03
CA SER A 209 -9.06 47.11 0.25
C SER A 209 -8.18 47.96 1.16
N ARG A 210 -6.86 47.75 1.19
CA ARG A 210 -5.88 48.59 1.92
C ARG A 210 -5.66 49.95 1.26
N SER A 211 -5.75 50.04 -0.06
CA SER A 211 -5.72 51.31 -0.81
C SER A 211 -6.98 52.14 -0.50
N SER A 212 -8.16 51.53 -0.48
CA SER A 212 -9.39 52.20 -0.06
C SER A 212 -9.46 52.47 1.46
N ARG A 213 -8.82 51.61 2.28
CA ARG A 213 -8.57 51.81 3.73
C ARG A 213 -7.31 52.62 4.07
N SER A 214 -6.55 53.12 3.09
CA SER A 214 -5.62 54.23 3.33
C SER A 214 -6.40 55.52 3.66
N SER A 215 -7.74 55.44 3.60
CA SER A 215 -8.71 56.36 4.18
C SER A 215 -9.31 55.89 5.53
N ALA A 216 -9.05 54.67 6.02
CA ALA A 216 -9.55 54.12 7.30
C ALA A 216 -8.83 52.83 7.76
N SER A 217 -8.17 52.88 8.93
CA SER A 217 -7.35 51.90 9.70
C SER A 217 -7.56 50.35 9.59
N ALA A 218 -6.54 49.64 10.09
CA ALA A 218 -6.10 48.25 9.90
C ALA A 218 -6.92 47.12 10.57
N PHE A 219 -6.81 45.90 10.01
CA PHE A 219 -6.50 44.60 10.68
C PHE A 219 -6.53 43.45 9.64
N ALA A 220 -5.63 42.46 9.72
CA ALA A 220 -5.53 41.34 8.77
C ALA A 220 -5.38 39.99 9.50
N PRO A 221 -6.01 38.88 9.03
CA PRO A 221 -5.77 37.55 9.59
C PRO A 221 -4.82 36.70 8.73
N THR A 222 -4.16 35.77 9.40
CA THR A 222 -3.08 34.88 8.95
C THR A 222 -3.59 33.47 8.61
N GLY A 223 -3.08 32.88 7.52
CA GLY A 223 -3.16 31.44 7.22
C GLY A 223 -2.05 31.02 6.27
N ASP A 224 -1.25 30.01 6.66
CA ASP A 224 0.03 29.62 6.04
C ASP A 224 -0.15 28.54 4.95
N PRO A 225 0.37 28.74 3.72
CA PRO A 225 0.26 27.79 2.62
C PRO A 225 1.28 26.64 2.56
N SER A 226 2.11 26.43 3.58
CA SER A 226 3.12 25.35 3.60
C SER A 226 2.59 23.92 3.74
N ASP A 227 1.27 23.72 3.90
CA ASP A 227 0.64 22.40 4.10
C ASP A 227 0.49 21.55 2.82
N LEU A 228 1.03 22.01 1.69
CA LEU A 228 0.85 21.37 0.38
C LEU A 228 2.07 20.59 -0.12
N VAL A 229 2.97 20.20 0.78
CA VAL A 229 4.03 19.22 0.51
C VAL A 229 3.46 17.82 0.72
N ILE A 230 3.13 17.14 -0.37
CA ILE A 230 2.39 15.87 -0.37
C ILE A 230 3.39 14.73 -0.53
N ASN A 231 3.30 13.74 0.36
CA ASN A 231 4.11 12.53 0.29
C ASN A 231 3.18 11.39 -0.14
N VAL A 232 3.43 10.80 -1.30
CA VAL A 232 2.76 9.56 -1.68
C VAL A 232 3.43 8.46 -0.86
N ARG A 233 2.69 7.87 0.07
CA ARG A 233 3.12 6.87 1.04
C ARG A 233 1.95 6.03 1.48
#